data_AF-A0A914P917-F1
#
_entry.id   AF-A0A914P917-F1
#
_cell.length_a   1.000
_cell.length_b   1.000
_cell.length_c   1.000
_cell.angle_alpha   90.00
_cell.angle_beta   90.00
_cell.angle_gamma   90.00
#
_symmetry.space_group_name_H-M   'P 1'
#
loop_
_entity.id
_entity.type
_entity.pdbx_description
1 polymer ?
#
loop_
_entity_poly.entity_id
_entity_poly.type
_entity_poly.pdbx_seq_one_letter_code
_entity_poly.pdbx_strand_id
1 'polypeptide(L)'
;MGSKLALGDVCPNEQVILKANSDWLNYLGIIAPYSWKNATQIWPRIKNMLQTDDVNVLQKVCRSRDLFYRTLGQENYYHCINIYGLMQYTTDWSTAAYYVRMWSHLDFMCNIGYQQFMDKSSWACMTLLDQNQGCNTAYLNNVNWNDVCPALQNYTMCSKQAADRACGPPNGYFACEDIRLGHGANCPNIRCTIN
;
A
#
# COMPACT_ATOMS: atom_id res chain seq x y z
N MET A 1 17.38 37.32 11.22
CA MET A 1 16.19 36.53 11.60
C MET A 1 16.13 35.31 10.68
N GLY A 2 16.81 34.23 11.08
CA GLY A 2 16.83 32.99 10.30
C GLY A 2 15.59 32.17 10.65
N SER A 3 14.71 31.97 9.67
CA SER A 3 13.60 31.04 9.80
C SER A 3 14.16 29.64 9.98
N LYS A 4 14.09 29.12 11.21
CA LYS A 4 14.06 27.68 11.43
C LYS A 4 12.86 27.17 10.62
N LEU A 5 13.12 26.49 9.51
CA LEU A 5 12.18 25.50 9.01
C LEU A 5 11.91 24.59 10.20
N ALA A 6 10.69 24.65 10.76
CA ALA A 6 10.27 23.70 11.76
C ALA A 6 10.39 22.32 11.10
N LEU A 7 11.37 21.53 11.54
CA LEU A 7 11.42 20.09 11.30
C LEU A 7 10.11 19.54 11.86
N GLY A 8 9.11 19.39 11.00
CA GLY A 8 7.80 18.87 11.36
C GLY A 8 7.95 17.50 12.00
N ASP A 9 7.58 17.43 13.28
CA ASP A 9 7.12 16.27 14.04
C ASP A 9 7.69 14.91 13.59
N VAL A 10 8.78 14.55 14.25
CA VAL A 10 9.56 13.32 14.09
C VAL A 10 8.80 12.16 14.74
N CYS A 11 8.80 10.97 14.11
CA CYS A 11 8.30 9.76 14.75
C CYS A 11 8.97 9.58 16.14
N PRO A 12 8.21 9.41 17.24
CA PRO A 12 8.78 9.51 18.58
C PRO A 12 9.82 8.43 18.91
N ASN A 13 9.64 7.20 18.40
CA ASN A 13 10.64 6.12 18.43
C ASN A 13 10.20 4.93 17.55
N GLU A 14 11.13 4.02 17.23
CA GLU A 14 10.80 2.81 16.46
C GLU A 14 9.91 1.82 17.24
N GLN A 15 9.93 1.84 18.57
CA GLN A 15 9.21 0.86 19.41
C GLN A 15 7.69 0.97 19.26
N VAL A 16 7.14 2.17 19.04
CA VAL A 16 5.70 2.33 18.78
C VAL A 16 5.30 1.65 17.46
N ILE A 17 6.15 1.70 16.44
CA ILE A 17 5.94 1.03 15.15
C ILE A 17 6.01 -0.48 15.32
N LEU A 18 7.03 -0.97 16.03
CA LEU A 18 7.23 -2.40 16.28
C LEU A 18 6.06 -3.00 17.06
N LYS A 19 5.59 -2.29 18.10
CA LYS A 19 4.43 -2.70 18.90
C LYS A 19 3.17 -2.77 18.05
N ALA A 20 2.84 -1.69 17.33
CA ALA A 20 1.66 -1.66 16.47
C ALA A 20 1.71 -2.75 15.39
N ASN A 21 2.87 -2.95 14.76
CA ASN A 21 3.06 -3.98 13.74
C ASN A 21 2.87 -5.39 14.32
N SER A 22 3.43 -5.66 15.50
CA SER A 22 3.27 -6.95 16.19
C SER A 22 1.81 -7.23 16.53
N ASP A 23 1.12 -6.27 17.14
CA ASP A 23 -0.30 -6.40 17.50
C ASP A 23 -1.18 -6.65 16.25
N TRP A 24 -0.89 -5.93 15.16
CA TRP A 24 -1.56 -6.09 13.88
C TRP A 24 -1.35 -7.48 13.26
N LEU A 25 -0.10 -7.97 13.20
CA LEU A 25 0.22 -9.29 12.67
C LEU A 25 -0.42 -10.40 13.51
N ASN A 26 -0.39 -10.27 14.84
CA ASN A 26 -1.05 -11.20 15.76
C ASN A 26 -2.57 -11.26 15.51
N TYR A 27 -3.21 -10.11 15.31
CA TYR A 27 -4.63 -10.05 14.99
C TYR A 27 -4.97 -10.78 13.67
N LEU A 28 -4.09 -10.68 12.68
CA LEU A 28 -4.23 -11.40 11.41
C LEU A 28 -3.93 -12.90 11.53
N GLY A 29 -3.24 -13.34 12.59
CA GLY A 29 -2.78 -14.72 12.76
C GLY A 29 -1.45 -15.01 12.06
N ILE A 30 -0.66 -13.97 11.76
CA ILE A 30 0.65 -14.09 11.12
C ILE A 30 1.71 -14.19 12.23
N ILE A 31 2.04 -15.43 12.62
CA ILE A 31 2.88 -15.76 13.77
C ILE A 31 4.30 -16.11 13.29
N ALA A 32 5.13 -15.11 13.05
CA ALA A 32 6.57 -15.27 12.82
C ALA A 32 7.28 -13.99 13.33
N PRO A 33 8.61 -13.97 13.51
CA PRO A 33 9.33 -12.81 14.04
C PRO A 33 9.44 -11.70 12.97
N TYR A 34 8.30 -11.23 12.48
CA TYR A 34 8.20 -10.18 11.49
C TYR A 34 8.10 -8.82 12.16
N SER A 35 8.93 -7.90 11.68
CA SER A 35 8.81 -6.47 11.94
C SER A 35 8.29 -5.77 10.69
N TRP A 36 8.08 -4.46 10.78
CA TRP A 36 7.77 -3.63 9.62
C TRP A 36 8.83 -3.75 8.50
N LYS A 37 10.08 -4.08 8.84
CA LYS A 37 11.18 -4.30 7.88
C LYS A 37 10.97 -5.55 7.02
N ASN A 38 10.07 -6.45 7.41
CA ASN A 38 9.75 -7.67 6.67
C ASN A 38 8.54 -7.50 5.74
N ALA A 39 8.22 -6.27 5.32
CA ALA A 39 7.05 -5.95 4.50
C ALA A 39 6.95 -6.80 3.22
N THR A 40 8.08 -7.12 2.58
CA THR A 40 8.16 -7.99 1.39
C THR A 40 7.72 -9.42 1.65
N GLN A 41 7.80 -9.89 2.89
CA GLN A 41 7.35 -11.22 3.32
C GLN A 41 5.93 -11.18 3.92
N ILE A 42 5.55 -10.07 4.54
CA ILE A 42 4.22 -9.85 5.13
C ILE A 42 3.16 -9.68 4.02
N TRP A 43 3.43 -8.81 3.04
CA TRP A 43 2.44 -8.44 2.03
C TRP A 43 1.90 -9.63 1.22
N PRO A 44 2.73 -10.56 0.70
CA PRO A 44 2.22 -11.74 0.00
C PRO A 44 1.29 -12.60 0.86
N ARG A 45 1.53 -12.68 2.18
CA ARG A 45 0.65 -13.42 3.09
C ARG A 45 -0.71 -12.77 3.20
N ILE A 46 -0.75 -11.44 3.31
CA ILE A 46 -2.02 -10.69 3.34
C ILE A 46 -2.74 -10.83 2.00
N LYS A 47 -2.04 -10.69 0.87
CA LYS A 47 -2.64 -10.92 -0.46
C LYS A 47 -3.25 -12.31 -0.56
N ASN A 48 -2.54 -13.35 -0.11
CA ASN A 48 -3.06 -14.72 -0.10
C ASN A 48 -4.30 -14.88 0.81
N MET A 49 -4.35 -14.21 1.96
CA MET A 49 -5.55 -14.17 2.80
C MET A 49 -6.72 -13.54 2.05
N LEU A 50 -6.47 -12.42 1.38
CA LEU A 50 -7.48 -11.69 0.63
C LEU A 50 -7.95 -12.48 -0.61
N GLN A 51 -7.17 -13.38 -1.19
CA GLN A 51 -7.54 -14.25 -2.32
C GLN A 51 -8.61 -15.33 -2.00
N THR A 52 -9.29 -15.22 -0.86
CA THR A 52 -10.39 -16.12 -0.48
C THR A 52 -11.73 -15.52 -0.87
N ASP A 53 -12.73 -16.37 -1.15
CA ASP A 53 -14.11 -15.93 -1.44
C ASP A 53 -14.89 -15.49 -0.17
N ASP A 54 -14.21 -15.42 0.97
CA ASP A 54 -14.79 -15.07 2.25
C ASP A 54 -14.69 -13.56 2.51
N VAL A 55 -15.82 -12.87 2.39
CA VAL A 55 -15.95 -11.43 2.68
C VAL A 55 -15.54 -11.07 4.11
N ASN A 56 -15.60 -12.02 5.04
CA ASN A 56 -15.17 -11.78 6.41
C ASN A 56 -13.66 -11.57 6.50
N VAL A 57 -12.89 -12.06 5.52
CA VAL A 57 -11.43 -11.86 5.50
C VAL A 57 -11.08 -10.41 5.16
N LEU A 58 -11.74 -9.80 4.16
CA LEU A 58 -11.56 -8.37 3.87
C LEU A 58 -11.98 -7.52 5.08
N GLN A 59 -13.11 -7.84 5.72
CA GLN A 59 -13.53 -7.18 6.96
C GLN A 59 -12.48 -7.32 8.08
N LYS A 60 -11.91 -8.51 8.25
CA LYS A 60 -10.86 -8.77 9.24
C LYS A 60 -9.60 -7.94 8.96
N VAL A 61 -9.17 -7.87 7.70
CA VAL A 61 -8.01 -7.05 7.28
C VAL A 61 -8.27 -5.57 7.51
N CYS A 62 -9.46 -5.08 7.19
CA CYS A 62 -9.79 -3.67 7.41
C CYS A 62 -9.95 -3.30 8.89
N ARG A 63 -10.48 -4.21 9.71
CA ARG A 63 -10.49 -4.06 11.18
C ARG A 63 -9.09 -4.06 11.76
N SER A 64 -8.19 -4.91 11.24
CA SER A 64 -6.80 -4.95 11.71
C SER A 64 -6.03 -3.69 11.32
N ARG A 65 -6.31 -3.11 10.15
CA ARG A 65 -5.80 -1.78 9.75
C ARG A 65 -6.26 -0.69 10.71
N ASP A 66 -7.55 -0.67 11.09
CA ASP A 66 -8.06 0.30 12.07
C ASP A 66 -7.40 0.11 13.45
N LEU A 67 -7.21 -1.13 13.88
CA LEU A 67 -6.47 -1.43 15.11
C LEU A 67 -5.04 -0.90 15.06
N PHE A 68 -4.32 -1.09 13.95
CA PHE A 68 -2.97 -0.56 13.78
C PHE A 68 -2.94 0.98 13.88
N TYR A 69 -3.86 1.65 13.16
CA TYR A 69 -4.01 3.10 13.19
C TYR A 69 -4.29 3.62 14.61
N ARG A 70 -5.19 2.97 15.35
CA ARG A 70 -5.50 3.32 16.74
C ARG A 70 -4.35 3.06 17.71
N THR A 71 -3.61 1.97 17.53
CA THR A 71 -2.47 1.63 18.39
C THR A 71 -1.32 2.64 18.23
N LEU A 72 -1.07 3.13 17.01
CA LEU A 72 -0.12 4.22 16.80
C LEU A 72 -0.67 5.56 17.29
N GLY A 73 -1.96 5.80 17.05
CA GLY A 73 -2.57 7.12 17.17
C GLY A 73 -2.40 7.93 15.89
N GLN A 74 -3.34 8.84 15.63
CA GLN A 74 -3.44 9.59 14.38
C GLN A 74 -2.15 10.33 14.02
N GLU A 75 -1.59 11.11 14.95
CA GLU A 75 -0.37 11.89 14.69
C GLU A 75 0.81 10.98 14.37
N ASN A 76 1.07 10.00 15.23
CA ASN A 76 2.17 9.05 15.02
C ASN A 76 1.99 8.24 13.73
N TYR A 77 0.76 7.91 13.32
CA TYR A 77 0.54 7.20 12.07
C TYR A 77 1.10 8.01 10.89
N TYR A 78 0.74 9.28 10.75
CA TYR A 78 1.21 10.11 9.64
C TYR A 78 2.70 10.44 9.74
N HIS A 79 3.25 10.60 10.95
CA HIS A 79 4.67 10.90 11.15
C HIS A 79 5.59 9.68 11.06
N CYS A 80 5.13 8.49 11.43
CA CYS A 80 5.92 7.26 11.43
C CYS A 80 5.71 6.42 10.16
N ILE A 81 4.50 6.37 9.60
CA ILE A 81 4.15 5.53 8.44
C ILE A 81 4.31 6.33 7.14
N ASN A 82 5.49 6.92 6.99
CA ASN A 82 5.95 7.55 5.77
C ASN A 82 7.43 7.25 5.58
N ILE A 83 7.94 7.44 4.35
CA ILE A 83 9.32 7.05 4.01
C ILE A 83 10.32 7.79 4.91
N TYR A 84 10.15 9.10 5.12
CA TYR A 84 11.07 9.90 5.93
C TYR A 84 11.09 9.49 7.40
N GLY A 85 9.92 9.14 7.96
CA GLY A 85 9.82 8.63 9.33
C GLY A 85 10.55 7.30 9.51
N LEU A 86 10.35 6.35 8.59
CA LEU A 86 10.98 5.03 8.65
C LEU A 86 12.48 5.06 8.35
N MET A 87 12.94 5.98 7.50
CA MET A 87 14.36 6.16 7.19
C MET A 87 15.20 6.64 8.38
N GLN A 88 14.57 7.05 9.49
CA GLN A 88 15.27 7.29 10.75
C GLN A 88 15.75 6.00 11.42
N TYR A 89 15.18 4.85 11.03
CA TYR A 89 15.41 3.54 11.65
C TYR A 89 15.90 2.47 10.66
N THR A 90 16.14 2.84 9.41
CA THR A 90 16.74 1.99 8.38
C THR A 90 17.55 2.83 7.40
N THR A 91 18.63 2.26 6.86
CA THR A 91 19.36 2.84 5.72
C THR A 91 18.86 2.29 4.37
N ASP A 92 18.04 1.24 4.38
CA ASP A 92 17.48 0.65 3.19
C ASP A 92 16.16 1.33 2.79
N TRP A 93 16.26 2.22 1.80
CA TRP A 93 15.11 2.93 1.24
C TRP A 93 14.03 1.98 0.69
N SER A 94 14.43 0.84 0.11
CA SER A 94 13.50 -0.10 -0.48
C SER A 94 12.60 -0.73 0.58
N THR A 95 13.16 -1.05 1.75
CA THR A 95 12.42 -1.54 2.92
C THR A 95 11.39 -0.52 3.41
N ALA A 96 11.78 0.75 3.59
CA ALA A 96 10.87 1.81 4.01
C ALA A 96 9.76 2.05 2.97
N ALA A 97 10.12 2.18 1.69
CA ALA A 97 9.18 2.41 0.61
C ALA A 97 8.17 1.26 0.47
N TYR A 98 8.60 0.00 0.62
CA TYR A 98 7.71 -1.15 0.51
C TYR A 98 6.69 -1.20 1.66
N TYR A 99 7.10 -0.88 2.89
CA TYR A 99 6.18 -0.85 4.04
C TYR A 99 5.13 0.26 3.90
N VAL A 100 5.54 1.46 3.47
CA VAL A 100 4.62 2.58 3.22
C VAL A 100 3.64 2.25 2.08
N ARG A 101 4.12 1.61 1.01
CA ARG A 101 3.29 1.13 -0.11
C ARG A 101 2.24 0.15 0.37
N MET A 102 2.64 -0.82 1.18
CA MET A 102 1.73 -1.81 1.75
C MET A 102 0.61 -1.15 2.56
N TRP A 103 0.95 -0.17 3.40
CA TRP A 103 -0.06 0.58 4.16
C TRP A 103 -0.95 1.44 3.29
N SER A 104 -0.40 2.09 2.26
CA SER A 104 -1.19 2.89 1.31
C SER A 104 -2.22 2.03 0.57
N HIS A 105 -1.85 0.80 0.19
CA HIS A 105 -2.75 -0.18 -0.41
C HIS A 105 -3.86 -0.58 0.56
N LEU A 106 -3.51 -0.93 1.81
CA LEU A 106 -4.49 -1.26 2.86
C LEU A 106 -5.43 -0.08 3.14
N ASP A 107 -4.92 1.14 3.17
CA ASP A 107 -5.68 2.36 3.37
C ASP A 107 -6.65 2.61 2.22
N PHE A 108 -6.21 2.43 0.99
CA PHE A 108 -7.08 2.57 -0.17
C PHE A 108 -8.18 1.51 -0.14
N MET A 109 -7.80 0.24 -0.01
CA MET A 109 -8.70 -0.91 0.00
C MET A 109 -9.76 -0.81 1.09
N CYS A 110 -9.39 -0.40 2.29
CA CYS A 110 -10.29 -0.37 3.44
C CYS A 110 -11.10 0.92 3.56
N ASN A 111 -10.83 1.92 2.73
CA ASN A 111 -11.61 3.15 2.67
C ASN A 111 -12.31 3.27 1.30
N ILE A 112 -11.73 4.04 0.37
CA ILE A 112 -12.35 4.39 -0.91
C ILE A 112 -12.61 3.14 -1.76
N GLY A 113 -11.73 2.15 -1.70
CA GLY A 113 -11.82 0.88 -2.42
C GLY A 113 -12.81 -0.13 -1.85
N TYR A 114 -13.31 0.07 -0.62
CA TYR A 114 -13.92 -1.01 0.15
C TYR A 114 -15.10 -1.68 -0.55
N GLN A 115 -15.99 -0.88 -1.15
CA GLN A 115 -17.15 -1.41 -1.87
C GLN A 115 -16.74 -2.23 -3.11
N GLN A 116 -15.71 -1.79 -3.83
CA GLN A 116 -15.21 -2.49 -5.01
C GLN A 116 -14.55 -3.83 -4.63
N PHE A 117 -13.78 -3.84 -3.54
CA PHE A 117 -13.11 -5.03 -3.05
C PHE A 117 -14.05 -6.02 -2.33
N MET A 118 -15.20 -5.54 -1.84
CA MET A 118 -16.27 -6.39 -1.30
C MET A 118 -17.11 -7.08 -2.40
N ASP A 119 -17.16 -6.51 -3.60
CA ASP A 119 -17.76 -7.20 -4.75
C ASP A 119 -16.86 -8.36 -5.18
N LYS A 120 -17.31 -9.58 -4.89
CA LYS A 120 -16.58 -10.82 -5.17
C LYS A 120 -16.19 -10.96 -6.64
N SER A 121 -17.05 -10.52 -7.55
CA SER A 121 -16.80 -10.65 -9.00
C SER A 121 -15.65 -9.73 -9.43
N SER A 122 -15.67 -8.50 -8.94
CA SER A 122 -14.62 -7.50 -9.13
C SER A 122 -13.30 -7.94 -8.49
N TRP A 123 -13.34 -8.42 -7.25
CA TRP A 123 -12.15 -8.85 -6.53
C TRP A 123 -11.47 -10.08 -7.15
N ALA A 124 -12.23 -11.14 -7.45
CA ALA A 124 -11.71 -12.34 -8.09
C ALA A 124 -11.07 -12.01 -9.45
N CYS A 125 -11.67 -11.08 -10.19
CA CYS A 125 -11.12 -10.63 -11.47
C CYS A 125 -9.82 -9.83 -11.29
N MET A 126 -9.78 -8.84 -10.38
CA MET A 126 -8.59 -8.00 -10.19
C MET A 126 -7.39 -8.76 -9.64
N THR A 127 -7.60 -9.71 -8.72
CA THR A 127 -6.51 -10.51 -8.13
C THR A 127 -5.76 -11.38 -9.14
N LEU A 128 -6.45 -11.84 -10.19
CA LEU A 128 -5.86 -12.64 -11.28
C LEU A 128 -5.01 -11.79 -12.24
N LEU A 129 -5.21 -10.47 -12.29
CA LEU A 129 -4.50 -9.58 -13.22
C LEU A 129 -3.14 -9.10 -12.70
N ASP A 130 -3.01 -8.86 -11.40
CA ASP A 130 -1.74 -8.45 -10.76
C ASP A 130 -0.62 -9.47 -11.03
N GLN A 131 -0.98 -10.76 -11.18
CA GLN A 131 -0.03 -11.84 -11.42
C GLN A 131 0.30 -12.07 -12.91
N ASN A 132 -0.61 -11.74 -13.83
CA ASN A 132 -0.55 -12.22 -15.22
C ASN A 132 -0.13 -11.16 -16.25
N GLN A 133 -0.14 -9.88 -15.91
CA GLN A 133 0.05 -8.80 -16.90
C GLN A 133 1.47 -8.22 -16.92
N GLY A 134 2.33 -8.61 -15.98
CA GLY A 134 3.73 -8.19 -15.94
C GLY A 134 3.95 -6.68 -15.76
N CYS A 135 2.91 -5.88 -15.56
CA CYS A 135 2.99 -4.42 -15.41
C CYS A 135 3.92 -4.02 -14.25
N ASN A 136 3.81 -4.71 -13.10
CA ASN A 136 4.69 -4.49 -11.95
C ASN A 136 6.14 -4.91 -12.26
N THR A 137 6.35 -6.07 -12.90
CA THR A 137 7.69 -6.51 -13.29
C THR A 137 8.36 -5.52 -14.26
N ALA A 138 7.62 -5.01 -15.24
CA ALA A 138 8.11 -3.99 -16.16
C ALA A 138 8.44 -2.69 -15.43
N TYR A 139 7.62 -2.27 -14.46
CA TYR A 139 7.92 -1.11 -13.62
C TYR A 139 9.20 -1.32 -12.81
N LEU A 140 9.31 -2.44 -12.08
CA LEU A 140 10.45 -2.73 -11.21
C LEU A 140 11.77 -2.86 -12.00
N ASN A 141 11.73 -3.38 -13.22
CA ASN A 141 12.92 -3.54 -14.06
C ASN A 141 13.40 -2.24 -14.70
N ASN A 142 12.52 -1.25 -14.89
CA ASN A 142 12.83 -0.03 -15.66
C ASN A 142 12.84 1.25 -14.80
N VAL A 143 12.36 1.19 -13.55
CA VAL A 143 12.31 2.37 -12.70
C VAL A 143 13.72 2.76 -12.25
N ASN A 144 14.09 4.00 -12.55
CA ASN A 144 15.28 4.66 -12.01
C ASN A 144 14.83 5.88 -11.18
N TRP A 145 15.73 6.46 -10.37
CA TRP A 145 15.40 7.58 -9.49
C TRP A 145 14.95 8.85 -10.24
N ASN A 146 15.50 9.10 -11.42
CA ASN A 146 15.20 10.30 -12.21
C ASN A 146 13.85 10.21 -12.93
N ASP A 147 13.37 9.00 -13.20
CA ASP A 147 12.19 8.72 -14.02
C ASP A 147 11.08 7.99 -13.27
N VAL A 148 11.06 8.08 -11.92
CA VAL A 148 10.06 7.39 -11.08
C VAL A 148 8.63 7.74 -11.51
N CYS A 149 8.32 9.02 -11.73
CA CYS A 149 6.96 9.44 -12.05
C CYS A 149 6.50 9.03 -13.45
N PRO A 150 7.30 9.21 -14.53
CA PRO A 150 6.97 8.65 -15.83
C PRO A 150 6.82 7.12 -15.82
N ALA A 151 7.73 6.40 -15.15
CA ALA A 151 7.66 4.94 -15.04
C ALA A 151 6.39 4.50 -14.29
N LEU A 152 6.03 5.23 -13.23
CA LEU A 152 4.82 4.97 -12.47
C LEU A 152 3.55 5.28 -13.27
N GLN A 153 3.56 6.32 -14.11
CA GLN A 153 2.45 6.59 -15.02
C GLN A 153 2.24 5.44 -16.01
N ASN A 154 3.33 4.87 -16.56
CA ASN A 154 3.23 3.70 -17.43
C ASN A 154 2.70 2.47 -16.67
N TYR A 155 3.14 2.27 -15.42
CA TYR A 155 2.66 1.17 -14.58
C TYR A 155 1.16 1.28 -14.30
N THR A 156 0.71 2.44 -13.80
CA THR A 156 -0.71 2.71 -13.51
C THR A 156 -1.59 2.51 -14.75
N MET A 157 -1.17 3.01 -15.90
CA MET A 157 -1.93 2.85 -17.15
C MET A 157 -1.95 1.40 -17.66
N CYS A 158 -0.85 0.67 -17.56
CA CYS A 158 -0.80 -0.77 -17.91
C CYS A 158 -1.81 -1.56 -17.08
N SER A 159 -1.78 -1.39 -15.76
CA SER A 159 -2.68 -2.07 -14.83
C SER A 159 -4.14 -1.66 -15.04
N LYS A 160 -4.38 -0.36 -15.29
CA LYS A 160 -5.72 0.16 -15.62
C LYS A 160 -6.28 -0.53 -16.86
N GLN A 161 -5.54 -0.52 -17.98
CA GLN A 161 -5.99 -1.10 -19.24
C GLN A 161 -6.20 -2.61 -19.16
N ALA A 162 -5.40 -3.31 -18.35
CA ALA A 162 -5.63 -4.72 -18.09
C ALA A 162 -6.95 -4.95 -17.34
N ALA A 163 -7.19 -4.20 -16.27
CA ALA A 163 -8.39 -4.32 -15.46
C ALA A 163 -9.65 -3.80 -16.18
N ASP A 164 -9.57 -2.72 -16.97
CA ASP A 164 -10.66 -2.26 -17.83
C ASP A 164 -11.13 -3.37 -18.77
N ARG A 165 -10.18 -4.03 -19.45
CA ARG A 165 -10.47 -5.05 -20.47
C ARG A 165 -11.04 -6.34 -19.88
N ALA A 166 -10.52 -6.77 -18.74
CA ALA A 166 -10.89 -8.05 -18.15
C ALA A 166 -12.04 -7.94 -17.13
N CYS A 167 -12.10 -6.84 -16.38
CA CYS A 167 -13.00 -6.67 -15.23
C CYS A 167 -13.95 -5.47 -15.37
N GLY A 168 -13.81 -4.68 -16.43
CA GLY A 168 -14.64 -3.51 -16.70
C GLY A 168 -14.06 -2.18 -16.18
N PRO A 169 -14.55 -1.03 -16.69
CA PRO A 169 -13.96 0.29 -16.43
C PRO A 169 -13.85 0.70 -14.94
N PRO A 170 -14.82 0.37 -14.05
CA PRO A 170 -14.67 0.66 -12.63
C PRO A 170 -13.43 -0.02 -12.03
N ASN A 171 -13.21 -1.29 -12.35
CA ASN A 171 -12.06 -2.05 -11.85
C ASN A 171 -10.72 -1.50 -12.35
N GLY A 172 -10.66 -0.99 -13.59
CA GLY A 172 -9.46 -0.32 -14.06
C GLY A 172 -9.17 0.99 -13.34
N TYR A 173 -10.19 1.80 -13.03
CA TYR A 173 -10.02 2.96 -12.17
C TYR A 173 -9.45 2.59 -10.80
N PHE A 174 -10.01 1.58 -10.13
CA PHE A 174 -9.53 1.14 -8.82
C PHE A 174 -8.10 0.57 -8.87
N ALA A 175 -7.76 -0.23 -9.88
CA ALA A 175 -6.39 -0.72 -10.07
C ALA A 175 -5.37 0.40 -10.28
N CYS A 176 -5.75 1.46 -11.00
CA CYS A 176 -4.92 2.63 -11.20
C CYS A 176 -4.74 3.42 -9.89
N GLU A 177 -5.83 3.69 -9.17
CA GLU A 177 -5.80 4.49 -7.94
C GLU A 177 -5.00 3.81 -6.83
N ASP A 178 -5.12 2.48 -6.72
CA ASP A 178 -4.35 1.69 -5.77
C ASP A 178 -2.83 1.88 -5.96
N ILE A 179 -2.36 1.75 -7.20
CA ILE A 179 -0.95 1.95 -7.54
C ILE A 179 -0.56 3.42 -7.36
N ARG A 180 -1.42 4.37 -7.77
CA ARG A 180 -1.17 5.81 -7.65
C ARG A 180 -1.00 6.22 -6.18
N LEU A 181 -1.83 5.71 -5.28
CA LEU A 181 -1.74 6.02 -3.85
C LEU A 181 -0.53 5.33 -3.20
N GLY A 182 -0.22 4.10 -3.62
CA GLY A 182 0.97 3.38 -3.12
C GLY A 182 2.30 4.03 -3.51
N HIS A 183 2.40 4.57 -4.73
CA HIS A 183 3.68 4.98 -5.30
C HIS A 183 3.76 6.49 -5.62
N GLY A 184 2.63 7.18 -5.70
CA GLY A 184 2.50 8.50 -6.31
C GLY A 184 2.47 9.68 -5.35
N ALA A 185 2.79 9.49 -4.06
CA ALA A 185 2.88 10.59 -3.09
C ALA A 185 3.78 11.74 -3.59
N ASN A 186 4.82 11.41 -4.37
CA ASN A 186 5.75 12.37 -4.97
C ASN A 186 5.50 12.63 -6.47
N CYS A 187 4.41 12.09 -7.04
CA CYS A 187 4.08 12.18 -8.47
C CYS A 187 2.69 12.81 -8.67
N PRO A 188 2.57 14.14 -8.48
CA PRO A 188 1.27 14.82 -8.35
C PRO A 188 0.45 14.87 -9.63
N ASN A 189 1.02 14.51 -10.79
CA ASN A 189 0.37 14.61 -12.10
C ASN A 189 -0.25 13.29 -12.59
N ILE A 190 -0.09 12.19 -11.85
CA ILE A 190 -0.74 10.92 -12.22
C ILE A 190 -2.24 11.03 -11.93
N ARG A 191 -3.06 10.64 -12.89
CA ARG A 191 -4.52 10.69 -12.82
C ARG A 191 -5.10 9.37 -13.30
N CYS A 192 -6.07 8.86 -12.56
CA CYS A 192 -6.87 7.70 -12.95
C CYS A 192 -8.25 8.20 -13.33
N THR A 193 -8.68 7.95 -14.56
CA THR A 193 -10.01 8.34 -15.05
C THR A 193 -10.82 7.10 -15.41
N ILE A 194 -12.13 7.20 -15.26
CA ILE A 194 -13.06 6.25 -15.87
C ILE A 194 -13.29 6.74 -17.30
N ASN A 195 -12.94 5.92 -18.29
CA ASN A 195 -13.17 6.20 -19.71
C ASN A 195 -14.13 5.15 -20.26
#